data_AF-A0A5K1DWG3-F1
#
_entry.id   AF-A0A5K1DWG3-F1
#
_cell.length_a   1.000
_cell.length_b   1.000
_cell.length_c   1.000
_cell.angle_alpha   90.00
_cell.angle_beta   90.00
_cell.angle_gamma   90.00
#
_symmetry.space_group_name_H-M   'P 1'
#
loop_
_entity.id
_entity.type
_entity.pdbx_description
1 polymer ?
#
loop_
_entity_poly.entity_id
_entity_poly.type
_entity_poly.pdbx_seq_one_letter_code
_entity_poly.pdbx_strand_id
1 'polypeptide(L)'
;ASRLGAQSFMILLFGIIVNNLVISLLIKLLHRSAASTANTSCRTVQHVRSDTPFRILACFHGHQMVTTVVSLLKATQATPKSPIKLSALHLIHASTRCTTLFVDANNSLNSDEDDHNDPIRIAFKSQQSTRNIIVEHFTRLSSYSTMDQDITKLAAETDSAFIIVPWQQHGSDTAESSGKHFRSVALKILTSTPCSVGILVSRGLVRTCTDAFRHVAVLFFGGPDDREALAFAARMGKQEGTTVNVVRVLPSSQLLKSDRMAEQWMPIPGMYVDGDDREKVVDDYCIGHFQMEMAGKKSVSYIEKFVSCGPETVALIQSMSQDHELFIVGRCQPTINLGIISGMEEWHEFPELGLMGDLLVSPDFPVVSVLVVQQHVWRKYGSDTSVRSLGRGKQSNAMGAWDSSHGNLHRRQ
;
A
#
# COMPACT_ATOMS: atom_id res chain seq x y z
N ALA A 1 33.86 -32.27 57.57
CA ALA A 1 33.61 -32.51 56.14
C ALA A 1 32.36 -31.79 55.57
N SER A 2 31.67 -30.92 56.32
CA SER A 2 30.40 -30.31 55.87
C SER A 2 30.47 -28.91 55.25
N ARG A 3 31.64 -28.23 55.28
CA ARG A 3 31.79 -26.86 54.70
C ARG A 3 32.15 -26.84 53.21
N LEU A 4 32.79 -27.89 52.67
CA LEU A 4 33.16 -27.96 51.25
C LEU A 4 31.94 -28.11 50.33
N GLY A 5 30.89 -28.83 50.76
CA GLY A 5 29.67 -29.01 49.95
C GLY A 5 28.87 -27.73 49.76
N ALA A 6 28.78 -26.89 50.79
CA ALA A 6 28.05 -25.61 50.72
C ALA A 6 28.75 -24.59 49.81
N GLN A 7 30.09 -24.55 49.83
CA GLN A 7 30.86 -23.67 48.95
C GLN A 7 30.75 -24.09 47.48
N SER A 8 30.87 -25.39 47.19
CA SER A 8 30.70 -25.92 45.82
C SER A 8 29.27 -25.69 45.30
N PHE A 9 28.26 -25.85 46.16
CA PHE A 9 26.86 -25.60 45.81
C PHE A 9 26.59 -24.12 45.49
N MET A 10 27.14 -23.19 46.30
CA MET A 10 27.02 -21.75 46.06
C MET A 10 27.70 -21.32 44.75
N ILE A 11 28.87 -21.88 44.43
CA ILE A 11 29.57 -21.61 43.17
C ILE A 11 28.75 -22.09 41.96
N LEU A 12 28.14 -23.28 42.06
CA LEU A 12 27.33 -23.83 40.99
C LEU A 12 26.05 -23.01 40.76
N LEU A 13 25.39 -22.58 41.84
CA LEU A 13 24.18 -21.76 41.77
C LEU A 13 24.48 -20.36 41.21
N PHE A 14 25.61 -19.76 41.59
CA PHE A 14 26.09 -18.51 41.01
C PHE A 14 26.42 -18.65 39.52
N GLY A 15 27.06 -19.76 39.13
CA GLY A 15 27.35 -20.08 37.73
C GLY A 15 26.08 -20.18 36.87
N ILE A 16 25.02 -20.81 37.38
CA ILE A 16 23.73 -20.90 36.68
C ILE A 16 23.09 -19.52 36.51
N ILE A 17 23.14 -18.66 37.54
CA ILE A 17 22.57 -17.30 37.46
C ILE A 17 23.33 -16.46 36.43
N VAL A 18 24.66 -16.48 36.48
CA VAL A 18 25.51 -15.74 35.53
C VAL A 18 25.29 -16.25 34.11
N ASN A 19 25.26 -17.57 33.90
CA ASN A 19 25.03 -18.15 32.58
C ASN A 19 23.66 -17.75 32.01
N ASN A 20 22.59 -17.79 32.82
CA ASN A 20 21.27 -17.35 32.37
C ASN A 20 21.21 -15.85 32.06
N LEU A 21 21.88 -15.00 32.85
CA LEU A 21 21.99 -13.57 32.57
C LEU A 21 22.74 -13.30 31.26
N VAL A 22 23.85 -13.99 31.03
CA VAL A 22 24.66 -13.89 29.81
C VAL A 22 23.88 -14.36 28.60
N ILE A 23 23.18 -15.50 28.69
CA ILE A 23 22.30 -16.00 27.61
C ILE A 23 21.17 -15.02 27.32
N SER A 24 20.51 -14.48 28.35
CA SER A 24 19.43 -13.51 28.17
C SER A 24 19.91 -12.19 27.56
N LEU A 25 21.12 -11.74 27.92
CA LEU A 25 21.76 -10.57 27.32
C LEU A 25 22.18 -10.83 25.87
N LEU A 26 22.73 -12.01 25.57
CA LEU A 26 23.08 -12.44 24.21
C LEU A 26 21.83 -12.52 23.33
N ILE A 27 20.73 -13.10 23.81
CA ILE A 27 19.46 -13.14 23.07
C ILE A 27 18.96 -11.72 22.81
N LYS A 28 18.98 -10.83 23.81
CA LYS A 28 18.59 -9.42 23.62
C LYS A 28 19.51 -8.67 22.66
N LEU A 29 20.82 -8.91 22.71
CA LEU A 29 21.79 -8.27 21.83
C LEU A 29 21.68 -8.82 20.40
N LEU A 30 21.48 -10.12 20.21
CA LEU A 30 21.27 -10.74 18.90
C LEU A 30 19.94 -10.30 18.30
N HIS A 31 18.87 -10.25 19.09
CA HIS A 31 17.56 -9.78 18.63
C HIS A 31 17.56 -8.27 18.33
N ARG A 32 18.30 -7.46 19.12
CA ARG A 32 18.48 -6.03 18.86
C ARG A 32 19.44 -5.76 17.71
N SER A 33 20.48 -6.58 17.53
CA SER A 33 21.40 -6.48 16.40
C SER A 33 20.71 -6.89 15.11
N ALA A 34 19.92 -7.97 15.10
CA ALA A 34 19.10 -8.34 13.94
C ALA A 34 18.10 -7.24 13.58
N ALA A 35 17.48 -6.59 14.59
CA ALA A 35 16.60 -5.44 14.40
C ALA A 35 17.35 -4.14 14.02
N SER A 36 18.63 -4.01 14.34
CA SER A 36 19.45 -2.80 14.10
C SER A 36 20.30 -2.88 12.82
N THR A 37 20.63 -4.08 12.34
CA THR A 37 21.25 -4.31 11.01
C THR A 37 20.19 -4.40 9.91
N ALA A 38 18.92 -4.57 10.28
CA ALA A 38 17.81 -4.13 9.46
C ALA A 38 17.76 -2.59 9.47
N ASN A 39 18.77 -1.98 8.85
CA ASN A 39 18.54 -0.73 8.15
C ASN A 39 17.44 -1.09 7.16
N THR A 40 16.17 -0.81 7.52
CA THR A 40 14.97 -1.23 6.78
C THR A 40 15.05 -0.62 5.39
N SER A 41 15.78 -1.28 4.52
CA SER A 41 16.00 -0.88 3.14
C SER A 41 14.61 -0.87 2.54
N CYS A 42 14.12 0.32 2.25
CA CYS A 42 12.78 0.53 1.72
C CYS A 42 12.51 -0.43 0.58
N ARG A 43 11.38 -1.14 0.66
CA ARG A 43 11.05 -2.19 -0.30
C ARG A 43 9.88 -1.70 -1.12
N THR A 44 10.19 -1.18 -2.30
CA THR A 44 9.19 -0.82 -3.31
C THR A 44 9.32 -1.80 -4.47
N VAL A 45 8.20 -2.10 -5.13
CA VAL A 45 8.09 -2.93 -6.33
C VAL A 45 9.05 -2.44 -7.43
N GLN A 46 9.20 -1.12 -7.60
CA GLN A 46 10.16 -0.52 -8.54
C GLN A 46 11.62 -0.94 -8.27
N HIS A 47 12.00 -1.10 -6.99
CA HIS A 47 13.37 -1.37 -6.59
C HIS A 47 13.65 -2.87 -6.35
N VAL A 48 12.64 -3.74 -6.51
CA VAL A 48 12.86 -5.19 -6.42
C VAL A 48 13.64 -5.64 -7.65
N ARG A 49 14.83 -6.20 -7.41
CA ARG A 49 15.67 -6.73 -8.48
C ARG A 49 14.98 -7.88 -9.21
N SER A 50 15.19 -7.96 -10.52
CA SER A 50 14.61 -8.99 -11.40
C SER A 50 15.12 -10.41 -11.16
N ASP A 51 16.20 -10.57 -10.38
CA ASP A 51 16.85 -11.83 -10.01
C ASP A 51 16.59 -12.26 -8.56
N THR A 52 15.60 -11.64 -7.90
CA THR A 52 15.26 -11.94 -6.50
C THR A 52 13.78 -12.30 -6.36
N PRO A 53 13.42 -13.10 -5.33
CA PRO A 53 12.02 -13.43 -5.10
C PRO A 53 11.20 -12.17 -4.81
N PHE A 54 10.05 -12.05 -5.48
CA PHE A 54 9.10 -10.99 -5.22
C PHE A 54 8.22 -11.37 -4.03
N ARG A 55 8.50 -10.76 -2.87
CA ARG A 55 7.84 -11.09 -1.60
C ARG A 55 6.60 -10.23 -1.40
N ILE A 56 5.44 -10.88 -1.26
CA ILE A 56 4.14 -10.24 -1.10
C ILE A 56 3.50 -10.74 0.20
N LEU A 57 3.04 -9.83 1.05
CA LEU A 57 2.19 -10.16 2.19
C LEU A 57 0.73 -9.88 1.81
N ALA A 58 -0.13 -10.90 1.78
CA ALA A 58 -1.56 -10.72 1.55
C ALA A 58 -2.33 -10.93 2.85
N CYS A 59 -3.13 -9.93 3.23
CA CYS A 59 -3.97 -10.00 4.41
C CYS A 59 -5.35 -10.59 4.06
N PHE A 60 -5.91 -11.40 4.93
CA PHE A 60 -7.25 -11.99 4.76
C PHE A 60 -8.04 -11.85 6.05
N HIS A 61 -9.20 -11.20 5.97
CA HIS A 61 -10.17 -11.16 7.08
C HIS A 61 -11.30 -12.20 6.91
N GLY A 62 -11.32 -12.89 5.77
CA GLY A 62 -12.26 -13.95 5.41
C GLY A 62 -11.93 -14.52 4.03
N HIS A 63 -12.72 -15.48 3.56
CA HIS A 63 -12.46 -16.22 2.32
C HIS A 63 -12.80 -15.45 1.03
N GLN A 64 -13.56 -14.35 1.12
CA GLN A 64 -14.17 -13.69 -0.03
C GLN A 64 -13.15 -13.09 -1.01
N MET A 65 -11.98 -12.64 -0.53
CA MET A 65 -10.94 -12.01 -1.34
C MET A 65 -9.86 -12.98 -1.83
N VAL A 66 -9.91 -14.24 -1.41
CA VAL A 66 -8.92 -15.26 -1.78
C VAL A 66 -8.85 -15.43 -3.28
N THR A 67 -10.01 -15.55 -3.93
CA THR A 67 -10.13 -15.69 -5.39
C THR A 67 -9.46 -14.52 -6.13
N THR A 68 -9.76 -13.28 -5.73
CA THR A 68 -9.23 -12.07 -6.36
C THR A 68 -7.72 -11.96 -6.18
N VAL A 69 -7.20 -12.26 -4.98
CA VAL A 69 -5.75 -12.29 -4.73
C VAL A 69 -5.09 -13.38 -5.57
N VAL A 70 -5.65 -14.58 -5.64
CA VAL A 70 -5.13 -15.66 -6.51
C VAL A 70 -5.09 -15.21 -7.97
N SER A 71 -6.15 -14.58 -8.49
CA SER A 71 -6.20 -14.07 -9.86
C SER A 71 -5.17 -12.98 -10.13
N LEU A 72 -4.92 -12.10 -9.15
CA LEU A 72 -3.88 -11.08 -9.21
C LEU A 72 -2.47 -11.70 -9.29
N LEU A 73 -2.18 -12.67 -8.40
CA LEU A 73 -0.91 -13.38 -8.40
C LEU A 73 -0.70 -14.17 -9.69
N LYS A 74 -1.76 -14.75 -10.24
CA LYS A 74 -1.74 -15.48 -11.50
C LYS A 74 -1.48 -14.60 -12.72
N ALA A 75 -1.95 -13.36 -12.69
CA ALA A 75 -1.72 -12.38 -13.72
C ALA A 75 -0.35 -11.68 -13.57
N THR A 76 0.34 -11.87 -12.44
CA THR A 76 1.70 -11.38 -12.20
C THR A 76 2.72 -12.42 -12.63
N GLN A 77 3.76 -12.01 -13.37
CA GLN A 77 4.78 -12.96 -13.80
C GLN A 77 5.60 -13.51 -12.63
N ALA A 78 5.68 -14.84 -12.57
CA ALA A 78 6.54 -15.59 -11.66
C ALA A 78 7.52 -16.45 -12.47
N THR A 79 8.82 -16.20 -12.29
CA THR A 79 9.88 -16.93 -13.01
C THR A 79 10.74 -17.73 -12.03
N PRO A 80 11.49 -18.75 -12.48
CA PRO A 80 12.43 -19.45 -11.59
C PRO A 80 13.50 -18.53 -10.98
N LYS A 81 13.88 -17.45 -11.67
CA LYS A 81 14.86 -16.45 -11.20
C LYS A 81 14.25 -15.43 -10.23
N SER A 82 12.97 -15.10 -10.41
CA SER A 82 12.19 -14.21 -9.54
C SER A 82 10.85 -14.88 -9.24
N PRO A 83 10.81 -15.88 -8.35
CA PRO A 83 9.57 -16.52 -7.94
C PRO A 83 8.76 -15.55 -7.08
N ILE A 84 7.45 -15.75 -7.02
CA ILE A 84 6.59 -14.99 -6.10
C ILE A 84 6.57 -15.73 -4.77
N LYS A 85 6.96 -15.06 -3.69
CA LYS A 85 6.84 -15.60 -2.33
C LYS A 85 5.67 -14.88 -1.65
N LEU A 86 4.58 -15.61 -1.42
CA LEU A 86 3.38 -15.09 -0.77
C LEU A 86 3.38 -15.49 0.71
N SER A 87 3.34 -14.50 1.58
CA SER A 87 2.97 -14.68 2.99
C SER A 87 1.47 -14.41 3.11
N ALA A 88 0.66 -15.46 3.27
CA ALA A 88 -0.78 -15.37 3.40
C ALA A 88 -1.16 -15.25 4.89
N LEU A 89 -1.58 -14.06 5.31
CA LEU A 89 -1.91 -13.74 6.70
C LEU A 89 -3.43 -13.77 6.91
N HIS A 90 -3.91 -14.78 7.64
CA HIS A 90 -5.28 -14.86 8.13
C HIS A 90 -5.42 -14.09 9.45
N LEU A 91 -6.18 -12.98 9.42
CA LEU A 91 -6.46 -12.09 10.54
C LEU A 91 -7.80 -12.44 11.19
N ILE A 92 -7.73 -13.09 12.35
CA ILE A 92 -8.90 -13.44 13.16
C ILE A 92 -9.13 -12.32 14.18
N HIS A 93 -10.36 -11.79 14.24
CA HIS A 93 -10.68 -10.73 15.19
C HIS A 93 -10.79 -11.26 16.62
N ALA A 94 -9.95 -10.76 17.51
CA ALA A 94 -10.03 -11.04 18.94
C ALA A 94 -11.18 -10.24 19.58
N SER A 95 -12.35 -10.86 19.76
CA SER A 95 -13.41 -10.27 20.58
C SER A 95 -13.26 -10.68 22.06
N THR A 96 -13.63 -9.79 22.99
CA THR A 96 -13.53 -9.96 24.45
C THR A 96 -14.30 -11.15 25.02
N ARG A 97 -15.11 -11.87 24.21
CA ARG A 97 -15.85 -13.07 24.64
C ARG A 97 -15.11 -14.39 24.39
N CYS A 98 -13.98 -14.39 23.69
CA CYS A 98 -13.27 -15.63 23.29
C CYS A 98 -11.92 -15.86 23.99
N THR A 99 -11.55 -15.02 24.96
CA THR A 99 -10.18 -14.98 25.51
C THR A 99 -9.82 -16.18 26.41
N THR A 100 -10.76 -17.03 26.82
CA THR A 100 -10.47 -18.15 27.74
C THR A 100 -10.22 -19.50 27.05
N LEU A 101 -10.53 -19.65 25.76
CA LEU A 101 -10.41 -20.93 25.05
C LEU A 101 -9.15 -21.04 24.16
N PHE A 102 -8.45 -19.94 23.87
CA PHE A 102 -7.39 -19.92 22.86
C PHE A 102 -5.99 -19.54 23.37
N VAL A 103 -5.84 -19.28 24.67
CA VAL A 103 -4.50 -19.05 25.26
C VAL A 103 -3.64 -20.32 25.18
N ASP A 104 -4.25 -21.51 25.11
CA ASP A 104 -3.54 -22.77 24.82
C ASP A 104 -3.27 -23.00 23.32
N ALA A 105 -3.96 -22.30 22.41
CA ALA A 105 -3.82 -22.48 20.96
C ALA A 105 -2.62 -21.74 20.35
N ASN A 106 -2.17 -20.64 20.98
CA ASN A 106 -1.07 -19.84 20.46
C ASN A 106 0.29 -20.58 20.49
N ASN A 107 0.40 -21.66 21.27
CA ASN A 107 1.54 -22.57 21.30
C ASN A 107 1.29 -23.92 20.60
N SER A 108 0.03 -24.26 20.26
CA SER A 108 -0.35 -25.59 19.74
C SER A 108 -0.89 -25.60 18.30
N LEU A 109 -1.05 -24.46 17.62
CA LEU A 109 -1.49 -24.39 16.21
C LEU A 109 -0.43 -24.83 15.17
N ASN A 110 0.50 -25.68 15.57
CA ASN A 110 1.25 -26.57 14.66
C ASN A 110 0.61 -27.98 14.61
N SER A 111 -0.61 -28.16 15.13
CA SER A 111 -1.35 -29.42 15.02
C SER A 111 -2.00 -29.53 13.64
N ASP A 112 -1.47 -30.42 12.80
CA ASP A 112 -1.87 -30.72 11.42
C ASP A 112 -3.35 -31.15 11.23
N GLU A 113 -4.14 -31.37 12.29
CA GLU A 113 -5.43 -32.08 12.20
C GLU A 113 -6.68 -31.16 12.06
N ASP A 114 -6.68 -29.92 12.55
CA ASP A 114 -7.73 -28.91 12.25
C ASP A 114 -7.40 -28.06 11.00
N ASP A 115 -6.20 -28.26 10.47
CA ASP A 115 -5.53 -27.45 9.46
C ASP A 115 -6.03 -27.75 8.02
N HIS A 116 -6.83 -28.80 7.83
CA HIS A 116 -7.29 -29.24 6.51
C HIS A 116 -8.53 -28.53 5.96
N ASN A 117 -9.18 -27.65 6.73
CA ASN A 117 -10.44 -27.00 6.33
C ASN A 117 -10.37 -25.48 6.17
N ASP A 118 -9.18 -24.85 6.30
CA ASP A 118 -9.05 -23.42 6.00
C ASP A 118 -9.13 -23.21 4.47
N PRO A 119 -10.19 -22.56 3.94
CA PRO A 119 -10.37 -22.33 2.51
C PRO A 119 -9.23 -21.51 1.90
N ILE A 120 -8.56 -20.65 2.68
CA ILE A 120 -7.40 -19.88 2.24
C ILE A 120 -6.25 -20.85 1.95
N ARG A 121 -5.97 -21.77 2.88
CA ARG A 121 -4.89 -22.75 2.75
C ARG A 121 -5.12 -23.71 1.58
N ILE A 122 -6.34 -24.19 1.43
CA ILE A 122 -6.74 -25.08 0.31
C ILE A 122 -6.58 -24.34 -1.03
N ALA A 123 -7.05 -23.10 -1.13
CA ALA A 123 -6.97 -22.33 -2.37
C ALA A 123 -5.52 -22.12 -2.81
N PHE A 124 -4.62 -21.78 -1.89
CA PHE A 124 -3.21 -21.52 -2.20
C PHE A 124 -2.37 -22.78 -2.36
N LYS A 125 -2.70 -23.89 -1.70
CA LYS A 125 -2.04 -25.19 -1.91
C LYS A 125 -2.14 -25.64 -3.36
N SER A 126 -3.27 -25.38 -4.03
CA SER A 126 -3.46 -25.66 -5.46
C SER A 126 -2.56 -24.82 -6.39
N GLN A 127 -2.03 -23.68 -5.91
CA GLN A 127 -1.25 -22.74 -6.71
C GLN A 127 0.27 -22.98 -6.64
N GLN A 128 0.73 -23.67 -5.60
CA GLN A 128 2.16 -23.89 -5.34
C GLN A 128 2.84 -24.78 -6.38
N SER A 129 2.10 -25.74 -6.95
CA SER A 129 2.66 -26.77 -7.83
C SER A 129 2.94 -26.34 -9.28
N THR A 130 2.42 -25.18 -9.72
CA THR A 130 2.31 -24.93 -11.19
C THR A 130 2.93 -23.62 -11.67
N ARG A 131 3.26 -22.66 -10.79
CA ARG A 131 3.59 -21.28 -11.24
C ARG A 131 4.77 -20.60 -10.55
N ASN A 132 5.70 -21.32 -9.94
CA ASN A 132 6.82 -20.69 -9.19
C ASN A 132 6.32 -19.71 -8.10
N ILE A 133 5.16 -20.02 -7.51
CA ILE A 133 4.59 -19.28 -6.38
C ILE A 133 4.81 -20.13 -5.14
N ILE A 134 5.53 -19.59 -4.16
CA ILE A 134 5.78 -20.22 -2.87
C ILE A 134 4.85 -19.55 -1.86
N VAL A 135 4.01 -20.33 -1.17
CA VAL A 135 3.06 -19.78 -0.21
C VAL A 135 3.41 -20.22 1.22
N GLU A 136 3.49 -19.26 2.13
CA GLU A 136 3.63 -19.46 3.57
C GLU A 136 2.37 -18.93 4.25
N HIS A 137 1.75 -19.76 5.09
CA HIS A 137 0.52 -19.41 5.78
C HIS A 137 0.81 -18.94 7.20
N PHE A 138 0.17 -17.84 7.60
CA PHE A 138 0.26 -17.27 8.93
C PHE A 138 -1.13 -16.99 9.46
N THR A 139 -1.39 -17.33 10.71
CA THR A 139 -2.64 -16.98 11.39
C THR A 139 -2.32 -16.08 12.57
N ARG A 140 -3.00 -14.92 12.67
CA ARG A 140 -2.85 -13.99 13.78
C ARG A 140 -4.20 -13.61 14.36
N LEU A 141 -4.29 -13.75 15.68
CA LEU A 141 -5.42 -13.29 16.47
C LEU A 141 -5.13 -11.86 16.92
N SER A 142 -5.86 -10.88 16.36
CA SER A 142 -5.59 -9.46 16.57
C SER A 142 -6.88 -8.68 16.81
N SER A 143 -6.83 -7.68 17.68
CA SER A 143 -7.87 -6.64 17.74
C SER A 143 -7.66 -5.62 16.62
N TYR A 144 -8.72 -4.97 16.14
CA TYR A 144 -8.60 -3.89 15.14
C TYR A 144 -7.70 -2.73 15.60
N SER A 145 -7.50 -2.55 16.90
CA SER A 145 -6.62 -1.52 17.43
C SER A 145 -5.13 -1.79 17.18
N THR A 146 -4.73 -3.06 17.11
CA THR A 146 -3.33 -3.51 16.98
C THR A 146 -3.03 -4.23 15.67
N MET A 147 -4.06 -4.52 14.87
CA MET A 147 -3.95 -5.30 13.63
C MET A 147 -2.95 -4.69 12.63
N ASP A 148 -2.88 -3.36 12.55
CA ASP A 148 -1.89 -2.66 11.71
C ASP A 148 -0.45 -2.93 12.14
N GLN A 149 -0.20 -3.05 13.46
CA GLN A 149 1.13 -3.34 14.02
C GLN A 149 1.54 -4.78 13.71
N ASP A 150 0.60 -5.73 13.83
CA ASP A 150 0.84 -7.14 13.52
C ASP A 150 1.17 -7.34 12.03
N ILE A 151 0.43 -6.68 11.14
CA ILE A 151 0.69 -6.68 9.69
C ILE A 151 2.05 -6.05 9.39
N THR A 152 2.33 -4.89 9.97
CA THR A 152 3.59 -4.15 9.77
C THR A 152 4.79 -4.97 10.23
N LYS A 153 4.67 -5.62 11.40
CA LYS A 153 5.71 -6.48 11.96
C LYS A 153 5.95 -7.70 11.07
N LEU A 154 4.89 -8.39 10.64
CA LEU A 154 5.04 -9.56 9.77
C LEU A 154 5.63 -9.16 8.40
N ALA A 155 5.26 -7.99 7.86
CA ALA A 155 5.85 -7.48 6.62
C ALA A 155 7.36 -7.25 6.75
N ALA A 156 7.81 -6.77 7.92
CA ALA A 156 9.23 -6.62 8.20
C ALA A 156 9.94 -7.97 8.36
N GLU A 157 9.35 -8.92 9.11
CA GLU A 157 9.90 -10.27 9.33
C GLU A 157 10.02 -11.10 8.05
N THR A 158 9.08 -10.92 7.13
CA THR A 158 9.03 -11.65 5.84
C THR A 158 9.77 -10.93 4.72
N ASP A 159 10.40 -9.79 4.99
CA ASP A 159 11.02 -8.91 3.99
C ASP A 159 10.09 -8.57 2.81
N SER A 160 8.80 -8.38 3.09
CA SER A 160 7.79 -8.11 2.08
C SER A 160 8.07 -6.80 1.34
N ALA A 161 8.00 -6.85 0.01
CA ALA A 161 8.12 -5.68 -0.86
C ALA A 161 6.77 -5.05 -1.23
N PHE A 162 5.69 -5.80 -1.03
CA PHE A 162 4.34 -5.35 -1.32
C PHE A 162 3.36 -5.97 -0.33
N ILE A 163 2.43 -5.17 0.20
CA ILE A 163 1.35 -5.66 1.07
C ILE A 163 0.04 -5.52 0.33
N ILE A 164 -0.72 -6.60 0.18
CA ILE A 164 -2.09 -6.56 -0.33
C ILE A 164 -3.06 -6.50 0.85
N VAL A 165 -3.81 -5.41 0.93
CA VAL A 165 -4.86 -5.19 1.92
C VAL A 165 -6.20 -5.32 1.21
N PRO A 166 -7.02 -6.33 1.53
CA PRO A 166 -8.35 -6.46 0.94
C PRO A 166 -9.24 -5.32 1.41
N TRP A 167 -10.04 -4.74 0.53
CA TRP A 167 -11.05 -3.75 0.87
C TRP A 167 -12.38 -4.17 0.29
N GLN A 168 -13.44 -4.02 1.08
CA GLN A 168 -14.78 -4.43 0.70
C GLN A 168 -15.82 -3.46 1.24
N GLN A 169 -16.61 -2.91 0.32
CA GLN A 169 -17.81 -2.15 0.64
C GLN A 169 -18.88 -3.13 1.15
N HIS A 170 -19.12 -3.14 2.47
CA HIS A 170 -20.17 -3.97 3.04
C HIS A 170 -21.52 -3.27 2.85
N GLY A 171 -22.41 -3.87 2.07
CA GLY A 171 -23.80 -3.42 1.92
C GLY A 171 -24.73 -4.06 2.97
N SER A 172 -25.46 -3.20 3.69
CA SER A 172 -26.68 -3.43 4.47
C SER A 172 -26.65 -4.24 5.80
N ASP A 173 -27.03 -3.51 6.86
CA ASP A 173 -27.84 -3.84 8.05
C ASP A 173 -27.37 -4.74 9.21
N THR A 174 -26.23 -5.42 9.17
CA THR A 174 -25.75 -6.13 10.40
C THR A 174 -24.25 -6.08 10.69
N ALA A 175 -23.43 -5.55 9.77
CA ALA A 175 -21.96 -5.59 9.84
C ALA A 175 -21.29 -4.20 9.72
N GLU A 176 -22.00 -3.12 10.01
CA GLU A 176 -21.50 -1.74 9.84
C GLU A 176 -20.25 -1.40 10.67
N SER A 177 -19.99 -2.12 11.78
CA SER A 177 -18.84 -1.87 12.64
C SER A 177 -17.53 -2.41 12.06
N SER A 178 -17.52 -3.65 11.54
CA SER A 178 -16.32 -4.31 11.02
C SER A 178 -15.72 -3.57 9.81
N GLY A 179 -16.57 -3.08 8.90
CA GLY A 179 -16.12 -2.29 7.75
C GLY A 179 -15.41 -1.00 8.18
N LYS A 180 -16.01 -0.23 9.09
CA LYS A 180 -15.42 1.01 9.62
C LYS A 180 -14.10 0.76 10.34
N HIS A 181 -14.00 -0.31 11.12
CA HIS A 181 -12.76 -0.68 11.81
C HIS A 181 -11.65 -1.09 10.84
N PHE A 182 -11.97 -1.86 9.81
CA PHE A 182 -10.97 -2.27 8.82
C PHE A 182 -10.45 -1.10 7.98
N ARG A 183 -11.31 -0.10 7.68
CA ARG A 183 -10.88 1.17 7.05
C ARG A 183 -9.85 1.90 7.89
N SER A 184 -10.05 1.97 9.22
CA SER A 184 -9.07 2.56 10.14
C SER A 184 -7.74 1.80 10.12
N VAL A 185 -7.79 0.46 10.08
CA VAL A 185 -6.59 -0.38 9.95
C VAL A 185 -5.87 -0.09 8.63
N ALA A 186 -6.58 -0.05 7.50
CA ALA A 186 -6.00 0.26 6.19
C ALA A 186 -5.27 1.62 6.19
N LEU A 187 -5.90 2.67 6.74
CA LEU A 187 -5.28 3.99 6.87
C LEU A 187 -3.99 3.96 7.69
N LYS A 188 -3.98 3.21 8.81
CA LYS A 188 -2.76 3.07 9.62
C LYS A 188 -1.66 2.36 8.85
N ILE A 189 -1.97 1.22 8.21
CA ILE A 189 -1.04 0.44 7.37
C ILE A 189 -0.37 1.35 6.34
N LEU A 190 -1.17 2.13 5.60
CA LEU A 190 -0.66 3.06 4.58
C LEU A 190 0.35 4.09 5.13
N THR A 191 0.36 4.33 6.44
CA THR A 191 1.27 5.28 7.09
C THR A 191 2.40 4.65 7.90
N SER A 192 2.34 3.34 8.18
CA SER A 192 3.24 2.66 9.12
C SER A 192 4.09 1.55 8.50
N THR A 193 3.74 1.05 7.32
CA THR A 193 4.42 -0.11 6.72
C THR A 193 5.80 0.21 6.16
N PRO A 194 6.73 -0.76 6.14
CA PRO A 194 8.09 -0.61 5.61
C PRO A 194 8.19 -0.77 4.08
N CYS A 195 7.06 -0.97 3.40
CA CYS A 195 7.00 -1.29 1.98
C CYS A 195 5.70 -0.75 1.36
N SER A 196 5.62 -0.85 0.02
CA SER A 196 4.48 -0.38 -0.76
C SER A 196 3.22 -1.19 -0.44
N VAL A 197 2.06 -0.53 -0.51
CA VAL A 197 0.77 -1.10 -0.13
C VAL A 197 -0.17 -1.06 -1.33
N GLY A 198 -0.85 -2.17 -1.59
CA GLY A 198 -1.93 -2.28 -2.54
C GLY A 198 -3.26 -2.54 -1.82
N ILE A 199 -4.21 -1.62 -1.92
CA ILE A 199 -5.58 -1.86 -1.46
C ILE A 199 -6.35 -2.49 -2.61
N LEU A 200 -6.80 -3.73 -2.41
CA LEU A 200 -7.48 -4.52 -3.42
C LEU A 200 -8.97 -4.55 -3.15
N VAL A 201 -9.74 -3.96 -4.07
CA VAL A 201 -11.20 -3.98 -4.09
C VAL A 201 -11.67 -5.02 -5.09
N SER A 202 -12.42 -6.02 -4.62
CA SER A 202 -13.07 -6.98 -5.50
C SER A 202 -14.53 -6.61 -5.67
N ARG A 203 -14.98 -6.48 -6.93
CA ARG A 203 -16.40 -6.31 -7.24
C ARG A 203 -17.04 -7.57 -7.84
N GLY A 204 -16.36 -8.73 -7.82
CA GLY A 204 -17.00 -10.02 -8.11
C GLY A 204 -16.97 -10.49 -9.56
N LEU A 205 -16.11 -9.92 -10.42
CA LEU A 205 -15.90 -10.44 -11.78
C LEU A 205 -15.22 -11.81 -11.81
N VAL A 206 -14.36 -12.09 -10.83
CA VAL A 206 -13.60 -13.33 -10.78
C VAL A 206 -14.51 -14.43 -10.24
N ARG A 207 -15.11 -15.20 -11.14
CA ARG A 207 -16.11 -16.23 -10.81
C ARG A 207 -15.47 -17.50 -10.21
N THR A 208 -14.18 -17.72 -10.42
CA THR A 208 -13.46 -18.93 -9.98
C THR A 208 -11.99 -18.62 -9.67
N CYS A 209 -11.39 -19.35 -8.72
CA CYS A 209 -9.97 -19.24 -8.40
C CYS A 209 -9.05 -19.68 -9.55
N THR A 210 -9.60 -20.13 -10.68
CA THR A 210 -8.86 -20.67 -11.82
C THR A 210 -8.37 -19.59 -12.78
N ASP A 211 -9.14 -18.50 -12.94
CA ASP A 211 -8.86 -17.48 -13.94
C ASP A 211 -7.87 -16.42 -13.43
N ALA A 212 -6.92 -16.05 -14.29
CA ALA A 212 -6.07 -14.88 -14.10
C ALA A 212 -6.80 -13.64 -14.65
N PHE A 213 -6.48 -12.45 -14.13
CA PHE A 213 -6.90 -11.23 -14.81
C PHE A 213 -6.30 -11.18 -16.22
N ARG A 214 -7.16 -11.11 -17.23
CA ARG A 214 -6.77 -11.11 -18.65
C ARG A 214 -6.65 -9.72 -19.22
N HIS A 215 -7.50 -8.79 -18.78
CA HIS A 215 -7.52 -7.41 -19.29
C HIS A 215 -7.33 -6.44 -18.14
N VAL A 216 -6.16 -5.81 -18.08
CA VAL A 216 -5.74 -4.93 -16.99
C VAL A 216 -5.49 -3.54 -17.53
N ALA A 217 -6.15 -2.54 -16.95
CA ALA A 217 -5.89 -1.13 -17.23
C ALA A 217 -5.03 -0.52 -16.12
N VAL A 218 -4.06 0.31 -16.50
CA VAL A 218 -3.28 1.13 -15.58
C VAL A 218 -3.58 2.59 -15.90
N LEU A 219 -4.08 3.34 -14.93
CA LEU A 219 -4.22 4.79 -15.07
C LEU A 219 -2.99 5.45 -14.48
N PHE A 220 -2.32 6.28 -15.28
CA PHE A 220 -1.13 7.01 -14.87
C PHE A 220 -1.39 8.52 -14.98
N PHE A 221 -1.52 9.18 -13.85
CA PHE A 221 -1.67 10.63 -13.68
C PHE A 221 -0.37 11.32 -13.28
N GLY A 222 0.63 10.56 -12.84
CA GLY A 222 1.94 11.04 -12.43
C GLY A 222 2.14 11.00 -10.93
N GLY A 223 3.40 10.91 -10.50
CA GLY A 223 3.77 10.83 -9.10
C GLY A 223 4.25 9.45 -8.63
N PRO A 224 4.66 9.34 -7.35
CA PRO A 224 5.35 8.16 -6.83
C PRO A 224 4.47 6.91 -6.80
N ASP A 225 3.19 7.08 -6.45
CA ASP A 225 2.21 6.01 -6.36
C ASP A 225 1.88 5.41 -7.73
N ASP A 226 1.74 6.25 -8.76
CA ASP A 226 1.48 5.81 -10.13
C ASP A 226 2.68 5.11 -10.75
N ARG A 227 3.91 5.58 -10.46
CA ARG A 227 5.13 4.86 -10.87
C ARG A 227 5.21 3.48 -10.23
N GLU A 228 4.75 3.35 -8.99
CA GLU A 228 4.73 2.08 -8.28
C GLU A 228 3.66 1.14 -8.84
N ALA A 229 2.48 1.66 -9.16
CA ALA A 229 1.44 0.97 -9.91
C ALA A 229 1.95 0.47 -11.27
N LEU A 230 2.67 1.32 -12.01
CA LEU A 230 3.28 0.98 -13.29
C LEU A 230 4.30 -0.16 -13.16
N ALA A 231 5.14 -0.14 -12.11
CA ALA A 231 6.10 -1.21 -11.86
C ALA A 231 5.43 -2.55 -11.50
N PHE A 232 4.33 -2.52 -10.75
CA PHE A 232 3.53 -3.71 -10.50
C PHE A 232 2.91 -4.24 -11.80
N ALA A 233 2.32 -3.37 -12.60
CA ALA A 233 1.74 -3.72 -13.90
C ALA A 233 2.79 -4.20 -14.91
N ALA A 234 4.03 -3.70 -14.85
CA ALA A 234 5.14 -4.19 -15.66
C ALA A 234 5.41 -5.68 -15.42
N ARG A 235 5.27 -6.16 -14.19
CA ARG A 235 5.34 -7.60 -13.89
C ARG A 235 4.18 -8.36 -14.51
N MET A 236 2.99 -7.77 -14.60
CA MET A 236 1.81 -8.39 -15.23
C MET A 236 1.93 -8.41 -16.76
N GLY A 237 2.46 -7.36 -17.38
CA GLY A 237 2.67 -7.29 -18.83
C GLY A 237 3.70 -8.30 -19.36
N LYS A 238 4.48 -8.91 -18.46
CA LYS A 238 5.38 -10.02 -18.80
C LYS A 238 4.73 -11.40 -18.72
N GLN A 239 3.55 -11.51 -18.13
CA GLN A 239 2.83 -12.76 -18.00
C GLN A 239 2.07 -13.07 -19.29
N GLU A 240 2.19 -14.30 -19.78
CA GLU A 240 1.41 -14.75 -20.93
C GLU A 240 -0.08 -14.87 -20.58
N GLY A 241 -0.95 -14.43 -21.49
CA GLY A 241 -2.40 -14.45 -21.30
C GLY A 241 -2.98 -13.26 -20.54
N THR A 242 -2.13 -12.33 -20.08
CA THR A 242 -2.56 -11.05 -19.51
C THR A 242 -2.19 -9.92 -20.47
N THR A 243 -3.18 -9.07 -20.76
CA THR A 243 -3.03 -7.83 -21.52
C THR A 243 -3.03 -6.65 -20.57
N VAL A 244 -2.08 -5.73 -20.77
CA VAL A 244 -1.90 -4.55 -19.92
C VAL A 244 -2.00 -3.31 -20.80
N ASN A 245 -2.99 -2.47 -20.53
CA ASN A 245 -3.19 -1.19 -21.21
C ASN A 245 -2.85 -0.04 -20.25
N VAL A 246 -1.75 0.66 -20.53
CA VAL A 246 -1.33 1.83 -19.75
C VAL A 246 -1.89 3.08 -20.40
N VAL A 247 -2.72 3.81 -19.67
CA VAL A 247 -3.33 5.07 -20.08
C VAL A 247 -2.72 6.20 -19.25
N ARG A 248 -1.84 6.97 -19.88
CA ARG A 248 -1.27 8.18 -19.27
C ARG A 248 -2.21 9.35 -19.53
N VAL A 249 -2.77 9.92 -18.46
CA VAL A 249 -3.68 11.05 -18.53
C VAL A 249 -2.89 12.33 -18.26
N LEU A 250 -2.92 13.24 -19.22
CA LEU A 250 -2.18 14.50 -19.20
C LEU A 250 -3.15 15.69 -19.29
N PRO A 251 -2.81 16.85 -18.72
CA PRO A 251 -3.62 18.05 -18.88
C PRO A 251 -3.49 18.58 -20.31
N SER A 252 -4.59 18.96 -20.94
CA SER A 252 -4.61 19.56 -22.29
C SER A 252 -3.77 20.84 -22.39
N SER A 253 -3.49 21.52 -21.27
CA SER A 253 -2.59 22.68 -21.23
C SER A 253 -1.13 22.33 -21.59
N GLN A 254 -0.73 21.05 -21.51
CA GLN A 254 0.60 20.61 -21.95
C GLN A 254 0.75 20.61 -23.48
N LEU A 255 -0.33 20.40 -24.24
CA LEU A 255 -0.32 20.55 -25.70
C LEU A 255 0.07 21.98 -26.11
N LEU A 256 -0.33 22.97 -25.31
CA LEU A 256 0.00 24.38 -25.56
C LEU A 256 1.45 24.73 -25.20
N LYS A 257 2.11 23.91 -24.37
CA LYS A 257 3.52 24.08 -23.99
C LYS A 257 4.46 23.40 -24.99
N SER A 258 4.10 22.24 -25.56
CA SER A 258 4.94 21.54 -26.54
C SER A 258 5.19 22.38 -27.80
N ASP A 259 4.21 23.15 -28.26
CA ASP A 259 4.37 24.05 -29.42
C ASP A 259 5.33 25.22 -29.18
N ARG A 260 5.59 25.58 -27.91
CA ARG A 260 6.54 26.64 -27.53
C ARG A 260 7.94 26.11 -27.18
N MET A 261 8.11 24.80 -27.05
CA MET A 261 9.36 24.18 -26.59
C MET A 261 10.26 23.66 -27.71
N ALA A 262 9.88 23.82 -28.98
CA ALA A 262 10.70 23.42 -30.12
C ALA A 262 11.92 24.34 -30.37
N GLU A 263 11.98 25.56 -29.79
CA GLU A 263 13.02 26.54 -30.19
C GLU A 263 14.10 26.87 -29.13
N GLN A 264 14.03 26.41 -27.87
CA GLN A 264 15.12 26.74 -26.94
C GLN A 264 15.27 25.77 -25.77
N TRP A 265 15.86 24.60 -26.06
CA TRP A 265 16.38 23.69 -25.03
C TRP A 265 17.89 23.87 -24.84
N MET A 266 18.25 24.80 -23.97
CA MET A 266 19.51 24.78 -23.22
C MET A 266 19.16 25.17 -21.78
N PRO A 267 19.37 24.31 -20.77
CA PRO A 267 19.11 24.68 -19.39
C PRO A 267 20.09 25.79 -18.99
N ILE A 268 19.57 26.98 -18.68
CA ILE A 268 20.35 28.07 -18.10
C ILE A 268 20.77 27.63 -16.69
N PRO A 269 22.08 27.52 -16.37
CA PRO A 269 22.53 27.12 -15.05
C PRO A 269 22.04 28.13 -14.00
N GLY A 270 21.21 27.68 -13.06
CA GLY A 270 20.74 28.50 -11.93
C GLY A 270 19.23 28.75 -11.86
N MET A 271 18.43 28.30 -12.83
CA MET A 271 16.97 28.37 -12.70
C MET A 271 16.46 27.18 -11.87
N TYR A 272 15.78 27.47 -10.76
CA TYR A 272 15.16 26.46 -9.92
C TYR A 272 14.10 25.70 -10.73
N VAL A 273 14.35 24.42 -11.02
CA VAL A 273 13.34 23.51 -11.54
C VAL A 273 12.28 23.36 -10.45
N ASP A 274 11.05 23.76 -10.75
CA ASP A 274 9.92 23.62 -9.83
C ASP A 274 9.75 22.14 -9.43
N GLY A 275 9.20 21.88 -8.24
CA GLY A 275 9.03 20.51 -7.73
C GLY A 275 8.20 19.62 -8.68
N ASP A 276 7.24 20.23 -9.38
CA ASP A 276 6.38 19.58 -10.37
C ASP A 276 7.17 19.14 -11.64
N ASP A 277 8.14 19.95 -12.09
CA ASP A 277 8.94 19.62 -13.27
C ASP A 277 9.95 18.49 -12.98
N ARG A 278 10.45 18.40 -11.73
CA ARG A 278 11.29 17.26 -11.32
C ARG A 278 10.51 15.95 -11.31
N GLU A 279 9.28 15.97 -10.80
CA GLU A 279 8.47 14.76 -10.73
C GLU A 279 8.11 14.26 -12.13
N LYS A 280 7.78 15.16 -13.06
CA LYS A 280 7.54 14.83 -14.47
C LYS A 280 8.74 14.17 -15.15
N VAL A 281 9.96 14.65 -14.90
CA VAL A 281 11.17 14.03 -15.48
C VAL A 281 11.33 12.58 -15.02
N VAL A 282 11.05 12.31 -13.75
CA VAL A 282 11.11 10.95 -13.20
C VAL A 282 9.95 10.10 -13.74
N ASP A 283 8.76 10.67 -13.90
CA ASP A 283 7.61 10.00 -14.51
C ASP A 283 7.89 9.61 -15.96
N ASP A 284 8.43 10.53 -16.77
CA ASP A 284 8.85 10.27 -18.16
C ASP A 284 9.92 9.18 -18.23
N TYR A 285 10.89 9.20 -17.31
CA TYR A 285 11.90 8.15 -17.21
C TYR A 285 11.28 6.77 -16.92
N CYS A 286 10.35 6.69 -15.96
CA CYS A 286 9.68 5.43 -15.61
C CYS A 286 8.80 4.90 -16.75
N ILE A 287 8.09 5.78 -17.46
CA ILE A 287 7.29 5.42 -18.63
C ILE A 287 8.19 4.95 -19.78
N GLY A 288 9.27 5.68 -20.07
CA GLY A 288 10.23 5.29 -21.10
C GLY A 288 10.88 3.93 -20.79
N HIS A 289 11.27 3.70 -19.53
CA HIS A 289 11.77 2.40 -19.10
C HIS A 289 10.74 1.28 -19.29
N PHE A 290 9.48 1.50 -18.90
CA PHE A 290 8.40 0.54 -19.11
C PHE A 290 8.21 0.21 -20.60
N GLN A 291 8.16 1.22 -21.47
CA GLN A 291 8.01 1.01 -22.92
C GLN A 291 9.18 0.21 -23.51
N MET A 292 10.42 0.52 -23.11
CA MET A 292 11.60 -0.24 -23.54
C MET A 292 11.52 -1.70 -23.07
N GLU A 293 11.12 -1.94 -21.82
CA GLU A 293 11.01 -3.28 -21.26
C GLU A 293 9.90 -4.12 -21.92
N MET A 294 8.82 -3.47 -22.37
CA MET A 294 7.69 -4.11 -23.04
C MET A 294 7.79 -4.09 -24.57
N ALA A 295 8.90 -3.60 -25.12
CA ALA A 295 9.11 -3.50 -26.56
C ALA A 295 8.91 -4.85 -27.26
N GLY A 296 8.08 -4.86 -28.29
CA GLY A 296 7.74 -6.07 -29.06
C GLY A 296 6.63 -6.95 -28.47
N LYS A 297 6.09 -6.63 -27.28
CA LYS A 297 4.96 -7.37 -26.70
C LYS A 297 3.63 -6.82 -27.18
N LYS A 298 2.90 -7.62 -27.95
CA LYS A 298 1.55 -7.27 -28.44
C LYS A 298 0.50 -7.24 -27.33
N SER A 299 0.77 -7.85 -26.18
CA SER A 299 -0.12 -7.87 -25.02
C SER A 299 -0.03 -6.58 -24.18
N VAL A 300 0.87 -5.66 -24.50
CA VAL A 300 1.03 -4.42 -23.76
C VAL A 300 0.80 -3.23 -24.69
N SER A 301 -0.07 -2.31 -24.28
CA SER A 301 -0.30 -1.03 -24.97
C SER A 301 -0.01 0.14 -24.05
N TYR A 302 0.45 1.24 -24.64
CA TYR A 302 0.62 2.52 -23.98
C TYR A 302 -0.07 3.59 -24.81
N ILE A 303 -0.92 4.39 -24.19
CA ILE A 303 -1.60 5.51 -24.82
C ILE A 303 -1.55 6.76 -23.93
N GLU A 304 -1.37 7.91 -24.55
CA GLU A 304 -1.52 9.21 -23.91
C GLU A 304 -2.90 9.80 -24.22
N LYS A 305 -3.55 10.34 -23.20
CA LYS A 305 -4.86 10.98 -23.30
C LYS A 305 -4.79 12.35 -22.65
N PHE A 306 -5.17 13.37 -23.41
CA PHE A 306 -5.19 14.75 -22.96
C PHE A 306 -6.62 15.11 -22.52
N VAL A 307 -6.74 15.65 -21.31
CA VAL A 307 -8.02 16.05 -20.72
C VAL A 307 -7.93 17.46 -20.14
N SER A 308 -9.03 18.20 -20.25
CA SER A 308 -9.13 19.58 -19.81
C SER A 308 -9.67 19.72 -18.37
N CYS A 309 -10.42 18.72 -17.90
CA CYS A 309 -11.12 18.75 -16.61
C CYS A 309 -11.46 17.35 -16.09
N GLY A 310 -11.89 17.25 -14.83
CA GLY A 310 -12.33 16.02 -14.18
C GLY A 310 -13.42 15.24 -14.91
N PRO A 311 -14.51 15.88 -15.38
CA PRO A 311 -15.56 15.19 -16.14
C PRO A 311 -15.06 14.48 -17.40
N GLU A 312 -14.08 15.06 -18.12
CA GLU A 312 -13.47 14.38 -19.27
C GLU A 312 -12.65 13.15 -18.84
N THR A 313 -11.95 13.23 -17.71
CA THR A 313 -11.26 12.09 -17.09
C THR A 313 -12.24 10.97 -16.75
N VAL A 314 -13.38 11.31 -16.13
CA VAL A 314 -14.45 10.35 -15.80
C VAL A 314 -14.99 9.68 -17.07
N ALA A 315 -15.32 10.47 -18.09
CA ALA A 315 -15.82 9.94 -19.36
C ALA A 315 -14.80 9.02 -20.06
N LEU A 316 -13.52 9.37 -20.01
CA LEU A 316 -12.43 8.52 -20.52
C LEU A 316 -12.41 7.17 -19.79
N ILE A 317 -12.43 7.17 -18.46
CA ILE A 317 -12.40 5.93 -17.66
C ILE A 317 -13.65 5.07 -17.93
N GLN A 318 -14.82 5.69 -17.97
CA GLN A 318 -16.08 4.99 -18.29
C GLN A 318 -16.03 4.33 -19.67
N SER A 319 -15.47 5.01 -20.68
CA SER A 319 -15.40 4.49 -22.05
C SER A 319 -14.62 3.18 -22.21
N MET A 320 -13.68 2.89 -21.31
CA MET A 320 -12.86 1.68 -21.34
C MET A 320 -13.18 0.69 -20.22
N SER A 321 -14.09 1.04 -19.31
CA SER A 321 -14.38 0.25 -18.11
C SER A 321 -14.96 -1.14 -18.40
N GLN A 322 -15.66 -1.32 -19.52
CA GLN A 322 -16.24 -2.62 -19.92
C GLN A 322 -15.22 -3.60 -20.49
N ASP A 323 -14.07 -3.12 -20.96
CA ASP A 323 -13.05 -3.94 -21.62
C ASP A 323 -12.01 -4.51 -20.63
N HIS A 324 -12.05 -4.08 -19.37
CA HIS A 324 -11.03 -4.41 -18.37
C HIS A 324 -11.63 -5.05 -17.13
N GLU A 325 -10.95 -6.08 -16.62
CA GLU A 325 -11.37 -6.83 -15.43
C GLU A 325 -10.75 -6.24 -14.14
N LEU A 326 -9.61 -5.57 -14.28
CA LEU A 326 -8.84 -4.96 -13.20
C LEU A 326 -8.33 -3.58 -13.63
N PHE A 327 -8.57 -2.58 -12.78
CA PHE A 327 -7.91 -1.28 -12.83
C PHE A 327 -6.81 -1.21 -11.78
N ILE A 328 -5.65 -0.69 -12.17
CA ILE A 328 -4.55 -0.37 -11.25
C ILE A 328 -4.33 1.13 -11.31
N VAL A 329 -4.38 1.76 -10.14
CA VAL A 329 -4.22 3.22 -9.99
C VAL A 329 -3.28 3.51 -8.83
N GLY A 330 -2.49 4.57 -8.90
CA GLY A 330 -1.87 5.12 -7.71
C GLY A 330 -2.94 5.72 -6.79
N ARG A 331 -2.68 5.71 -5.48
CA ARG A 331 -3.55 6.37 -4.51
C ARG A 331 -3.64 7.87 -4.75
N CYS A 332 -2.58 8.46 -5.31
CA CYS A 332 -2.44 9.85 -5.74
C CYS A 332 -2.83 10.89 -4.68
N GLN A 333 -1.87 11.74 -4.30
CA GLN A 333 -2.18 12.91 -3.47
C GLN A 333 -2.77 14.03 -4.36
N PRO A 334 -3.82 14.73 -3.90
CA PRO A 334 -4.58 15.71 -4.69
C PRO A 334 -3.77 16.94 -5.17
N THR A 335 -2.48 17.02 -4.86
CA THR A 335 -1.59 18.12 -5.26
C THR A 335 -0.98 17.95 -6.65
N ILE A 336 -1.03 16.75 -7.25
CA ILE A 336 -0.46 16.48 -8.58
C ILE A 336 -1.58 16.63 -9.63
N ASN A 337 -1.38 17.53 -10.59
CA ASN A 337 -2.27 17.74 -11.75
C ASN A 337 -3.71 18.20 -11.45
N LEU A 338 -3.86 19.26 -10.63
CA LEU A 338 -5.14 19.93 -10.29
C LEU A 338 -6.10 20.16 -11.46
N GLY A 339 -5.61 20.42 -12.68
CA GLY A 339 -6.47 20.62 -13.85
C GLY A 339 -7.22 19.35 -14.29
N ILE A 340 -6.60 18.18 -14.19
CA ILE A 340 -7.17 16.88 -14.60
C ILE A 340 -8.24 16.41 -13.62
N ILE A 341 -8.11 16.80 -12.35
CA ILE A 341 -9.00 16.42 -11.24
C ILE A 341 -9.98 17.53 -10.86
N SER A 342 -9.95 18.66 -11.57
CA SER A 342 -10.84 19.80 -11.32
C SER A 342 -12.29 19.38 -11.47
N GLY A 343 -13.09 19.59 -10.42
CA GLY A 343 -14.51 19.18 -10.38
C GLY A 343 -14.73 17.74 -9.91
N MET A 344 -13.71 17.05 -9.42
CA MET A 344 -13.83 15.71 -8.82
C MET A 344 -13.88 15.74 -7.27
N GLU A 345 -14.04 16.93 -6.68
CA GLU A 345 -14.03 17.16 -5.22
C GLU A 345 -15.17 16.45 -4.46
N GLU A 346 -16.16 15.91 -5.17
CA GLU A 346 -17.26 15.16 -4.57
C GLU A 346 -16.86 13.72 -4.17
N TRP A 347 -15.75 13.19 -4.72
CA TRP A 347 -15.29 11.81 -4.49
C TRP A 347 -14.27 11.72 -3.35
N HIS A 348 -14.76 11.81 -2.11
CA HIS A 348 -13.95 11.77 -0.89
C HIS A 348 -14.53 10.90 0.24
N GLU A 349 -15.43 9.96 -0.09
CA GLU A 349 -16.06 9.06 0.89
C GLU A 349 -15.04 8.06 1.48
N PHE A 350 -14.08 7.63 0.67
CA PHE A 350 -13.09 6.60 1.01
C PHE A 350 -11.65 7.13 0.89
N PRO A 351 -11.16 7.93 1.86
CA PRO A 351 -9.81 8.52 1.81
C PRO A 351 -8.69 7.49 1.72
N GLU A 352 -8.91 6.26 2.20
CA GLU A 352 -7.96 5.15 2.05
C GLU A 352 -7.72 4.75 0.59
N LEU A 353 -8.71 4.91 -0.29
CA LEU A 353 -8.63 4.58 -1.72
C LEU A 353 -8.05 5.71 -2.57
N GLY A 354 -8.01 6.94 -2.02
CA GLY A 354 -7.65 8.13 -2.78
C GLY A 354 -8.70 8.47 -3.83
N LEU A 355 -8.51 9.60 -4.51
CA LEU A 355 -9.53 10.16 -5.41
C LEU A 355 -9.93 9.20 -6.54
N MET A 356 -8.95 8.60 -7.21
CA MET A 356 -9.19 7.69 -8.34
C MET A 356 -9.75 6.34 -7.89
N GLY A 357 -9.28 5.83 -6.75
CA GLY A 357 -9.81 4.58 -6.21
C GLY A 357 -11.25 4.73 -5.73
N ASP A 358 -11.58 5.85 -5.08
CA ASP A 358 -12.94 6.18 -4.65
C ASP A 358 -13.89 6.28 -5.85
N LEU A 359 -13.48 7.03 -6.88
CA LEU A 359 -14.21 7.14 -8.16
C LEU A 359 -14.52 5.76 -8.78
N LEU A 360 -13.53 4.88 -8.90
CA LEU A 360 -13.70 3.57 -9.55
C LEU A 360 -14.58 2.60 -8.76
N VAL A 361 -14.71 2.83 -7.46
CA VAL A 361 -15.55 2.01 -6.57
C VAL A 361 -16.97 2.56 -6.45
N SER A 362 -17.22 3.78 -6.93
CA SER A 362 -18.55 4.36 -7.06
C SER A 362 -19.54 3.41 -7.76
N PRO A 363 -20.84 3.45 -7.39
CA PRO A 363 -21.89 2.73 -8.11
C PRO A 363 -22.03 3.15 -9.59
N ASP A 364 -21.51 4.31 -9.97
CA ASP A 364 -21.62 4.83 -11.35
C ASP A 364 -20.67 4.14 -12.34
N PHE A 365 -19.72 3.33 -11.84
CA PHE A 365 -18.81 2.55 -12.67
C PHE A 365 -19.26 1.08 -12.72
N PRO A 366 -19.08 0.40 -13.87
CA PRO A 366 -19.35 -1.01 -13.94
C PRO A 366 -18.49 -1.75 -12.92
N VAL A 367 -19.03 -2.88 -12.49
CA VAL A 367 -18.42 -3.78 -11.53
C VAL A 367 -17.04 -4.18 -12.07
N VAL A 368 -15.95 -3.59 -11.58
CA VAL A 368 -14.56 -3.95 -11.94
C VAL A 368 -13.73 -4.09 -10.67
N SER A 369 -12.71 -4.95 -10.69
CA SER A 369 -11.77 -5.01 -9.57
C SER A 369 -10.83 -3.81 -9.64
N VAL A 370 -10.42 -3.28 -8.49
CA VAL A 370 -9.54 -2.11 -8.42
C VAL A 370 -8.39 -2.40 -7.46
N LEU A 371 -7.16 -2.14 -7.90
CA LEU A 371 -5.97 -2.16 -7.07
C LEU A 371 -5.44 -0.74 -6.94
N VAL A 372 -5.60 -0.16 -5.76
CA VAL A 372 -5.05 1.16 -5.41
C VAL A 372 -3.66 0.96 -4.81
N VAL A 373 -2.63 1.50 -5.45
CA VAL A 373 -1.24 1.32 -5.05
C VAL A 373 -0.72 2.59 -4.37
N GLN A 374 -0.07 2.44 -3.23
CA GLN A 374 0.69 3.49 -2.59
C GLN A 374 2.15 3.06 -2.47
N GLN A 375 3.05 3.92 -2.96
CA GLN A 375 4.47 3.73 -2.79
C GLN A 375 4.86 3.95 -1.32
N HIS A 376 5.85 3.19 -0.85
CA HIS A 376 6.47 3.48 0.44
C HIS A 376 7.13 4.88 0.44
N VAL A 377 6.69 5.75 1.34
CA VAL A 377 7.28 7.09 1.51
C VAL A 377 8.49 7.00 2.45
N TRP A 378 9.65 7.44 1.97
CA TRP A 378 10.85 7.58 2.80
C TRP A 378 10.61 8.63 3.89
N ARG A 379 10.17 8.23 5.09
CA ARG A 379 10.31 9.09 6.26
C ARG A 379 11.77 9.04 6.69
N LYS A 380 12.52 10.13 6.45
CA LYS A 380 13.79 10.37 7.16
C LYS A 380 13.48 10.38 8.67
N TYR A 381 13.61 9.24 9.32
CA TYR A 381 13.71 9.20 10.77
C TYR A 381 15.06 9.82 11.14
N GLY A 382 15.02 11.05 11.65
CA GLY A 382 16.18 11.71 12.26
C GLY A 382 16.62 13.00 11.57
N SER A 383 15.85 14.08 11.78
CA SER A 383 16.37 15.42 12.13
C SER A 383 15.25 16.47 12.00
N ASP A 384 14.24 16.46 12.89
CA ASP A 384 13.42 17.68 13.09
C ASP A 384 12.63 17.74 14.40
N THR A 385 13.22 17.22 15.48
CA THR A 385 12.80 17.55 16.86
C THR A 385 13.87 18.37 17.54
N SER A 386 14.12 19.61 17.06
CA SER A 386 14.78 20.64 17.87
C SER A 386 14.75 22.06 17.30
N VAL A 387 13.75 22.53 16.55
CA VAL A 387 13.57 24.00 16.38
C VAL A 387 12.10 24.42 16.26
N ARG A 388 11.30 24.25 17.32
CA ARG A 388 10.06 25.03 17.53
C ARG A 388 9.79 25.31 19.02
N SER A 389 10.82 25.76 19.74
CA SER A 389 10.63 26.37 21.07
C SER A 389 11.59 27.53 21.31
N LEU A 390 11.65 28.48 20.39
CA LEU A 390 12.09 29.85 20.67
C LEU A 390 11.27 30.81 19.82
N GLY A 391 10.25 31.39 20.45
CA GLY A 391 9.31 32.31 19.80
C GLY A 391 8.14 32.73 20.69
N ARG A 392 8.25 32.67 22.03
CA ARG A 392 7.39 33.47 22.91
C ARG A 392 8.08 34.81 23.17
N GLY A 393 8.10 35.63 22.13
CA GLY A 393 8.31 37.07 22.28
C GLY A 393 7.06 37.66 22.91
N LYS A 394 7.22 38.27 24.09
CA LYS A 394 6.24 39.16 24.72
C LYS A 394 5.70 40.14 23.69
N GLN A 395 4.40 40.13 23.44
CA GLN A 395 3.69 41.33 23.04
C GLN A 395 2.61 41.62 24.08
N SER A 396 2.75 42.83 24.60
CA SER A 396 1.95 43.50 25.60
C SER A 396 0.50 43.69 25.18
N ASN A 397 -0.39 43.54 26.15
CA ASN A 397 -1.78 44.01 26.10
C ASN A 397 -1.87 45.46 25.64
N ALA A 398 -2.61 45.69 24.55
CA ALA A 398 -3.30 46.93 24.23
C ALA A 398 -4.52 46.63 23.34
N MET A 399 -5.54 46.00 23.92
CA MET A 399 -6.95 46.25 23.56
C MET A 399 -7.43 47.30 24.56
N GLY A 400 -8.23 48.30 24.24
CA GLY A 400 -9.00 48.62 23.07
C GLY A 400 -9.98 49.70 23.54
N ALA A 401 -10.20 50.71 22.73
CA ALA A 401 -11.31 51.63 22.94
C ALA A 401 -11.75 52.10 21.56
N TRP A 402 -13.06 52.31 21.43
CA TRP A 402 -13.81 52.75 20.24
C TRP A 402 -14.33 51.60 19.39
N ASP A 403 -15.55 51.14 19.70
CA ASP A 403 -16.68 51.60 18.88
C ASP A 403 -17.98 51.64 19.70
N SER A 404 -18.76 52.70 19.50
CA SER A 404 -20.00 53.01 20.19
C SER A 404 -21.11 53.10 19.16
N SER A 405 -21.97 52.08 19.09
CA SER A 405 -23.20 52.13 18.33
C SER A 405 -24.35 52.57 19.25
N HIS A 406 -24.96 53.72 18.93
CA HIS A 406 -26.42 53.92 18.88
C HIS A 406 -26.75 55.41 18.73
N GLY A 407 -27.57 55.74 17.73
CA GLY A 407 -28.16 57.08 17.62
C GLY A 407 -28.73 57.40 16.26
N ASN A 408 -29.87 56.77 15.93
CA ASN A 408 -30.85 57.29 14.97
C ASN A 408 -31.00 58.82 15.13
N LEU A 409 -30.97 59.58 14.03
CA LEU A 409 -31.97 60.63 13.76
C LEU A 409 -31.78 61.26 12.36
N HIS A 410 -32.85 61.17 11.57
CA HIS A 410 -33.40 62.20 10.68
C HIS A 410 -32.68 62.73 9.42
N ARG A 411 -33.49 62.64 8.34
CA ARG A 411 -33.83 63.62 7.27
C ARG A 411 -33.19 63.42 5.90
N ARG A 412 -34.09 63.07 4.96
CA ARG A 412 -34.45 63.81 3.71
C ARG A 412 -33.27 64.55 3.07
N GLN A 413 -32.87 64.23 1.84
CA GLN A 413 -33.68 64.24 0.62
C GLN A 413 -32.98 63.44 -0.47
#